data_AF-A0A3N5PV22-F1
#
_entry.id   AF-A0A3N5PV22-F1
#
_cell.length_a   1.000
_cell.length_b   1.000
_cell.length_c   1.000
_cell.angle_alpha   90.00
_cell.angle_beta   90.00
_cell.angle_gamma   90.00
#
_symmetry.space_group_name_H-M   'P 1'
#
loop_
_entity.id
_entity.type
_entity.pdbx_description
1 polymer ?
#
loop_
_entity_poly.entity_id
_entity_poly.type
_entity_poly.pdbx_seq_one_letter_code
_entity_poly.pdbx_strand_id
1 'polypeptide(L)'
;ILQMATMGGARLFTAPGGLGILAPDALADLVLLDLRTAAFTPLNDPFQHLVYAETGSSVRTVLVNGRVIVDQGLLQTVDEAQLLGEAQEMWARRKRDIPPVGPAGKRFLEAQERFQQRVLAEPFVVDRY
;
A
#
# COMPACT_ATOMS: atom_id res chain seq x y z
N ILE A 1 -8.75 -6.88 10.88
CA ILE A 1 -8.11 -6.47 9.60
C ILE A 1 -6.93 -7.37 9.27
N LEU A 2 -5.91 -7.47 10.13
CA LEU A 2 -4.71 -8.27 9.84
C LEU A 2 -5.01 -9.73 9.45
N GLN A 3 -5.90 -10.42 10.18
CA GLN A 3 -6.32 -11.78 9.82
C GLN A 3 -6.96 -11.86 8.43
N MET A 4 -7.71 -10.84 7.99
CA MET A 4 -8.28 -10.81 6.63
C MET A 4 -7.19 -10.65 5.57
N ALA A 5 -6.17 -9.82 5.85
CA ALA A 5 -5.05 -9.59 4.95
C ALA A 5 -4.08 -10.79 4.85
N THR A 6 -4.05 -11.68 5.84
CA THR A 6 -3.19 -12.87 5.86
C THR A 6 -3.99 -14.15 5.67
N MET A 7 -4.33 -14.86 6.75
CA MET A 7 -5.01 -16.16 6.73
C MET A 7 -6.36 -16.11 6.00
N GLY A 8 -7.10 -15.00 6.11
CA GLY A 8 -8.39 -14.80 5.45
C GLY A 8 -8.25 -14.76 3.93
N GLY A 9 -7.29 -13.99 3.41
CA GLY A 9 -6.95 -13.98 1.99
C GLY A 9 -6.40 -15.32 1.51
N ALA A 10 -5.58 -15.98 2.32
CA ALA A 10 -5.02 -17.29 2.00
C ALA A 10 -6.09 -18.37 1.74
N ARG A 11 -7.24 -18.32 2.43
CA ARG A 11 -8.35 -19.26 2.22
C ARG A 11 -8.97 -19.19 0.82
N LEU A 12 -8.75 -18.10 0.07
CA LEU A 12 -9.24 -17.95 -1.30
C LEU A 12 -8.37 -18.70 -2.31
N PHE A 13 -7.17 -19.12 -1.92
CA PHE A 13 -6.20 -19.75 -2.80
C PHE A 13 -5.89 -21.17 -2.34
N THR A 14 -5.82 -22.10 -3.29
CA THR A 14 -5.32 -23.46 -3.02
C THR A 14 -3.81 -23.45 -3.10
N ALA A 15 -3.14 -23.21 -1.97
CA ALA A 15 -1.68 -23.19 -1.88
C ALA A 15 -1.15 -24.48 -1.21
N PRO A 16 -0.36 -25.31 -1.92
CA PRO A 16 0.37 -26.42 -1.31
C PRO A 16 1.29 -25.88 -0.22
N GLY A 17 1.28 -26.51 0.96
CA GLY A 17 2.12 -26.09 2.08
C GLY A 17 1.58 -24.93 2.90
N GLY A 18 0.34 -24.46 2.72
CA GLY A 18 -0.29 -23.47 3.63
C GLY A 18 0.25 -22.03 3.50
N LEU A 19 -0.65 -21.05 3.51
CA LEU A 19 -0.34 -19.63 3.29
C LEU A 19 -0.95 -18.75 4.39
N GLY A 20 -0.33 -17.60 4.66
CA GLY A 20 -0.86 -16.59 5.59
C GLY A 20 -0.81 -17.00 7.07
N ILE A 21 -0.05 -18.04 7.41
CA ILE A 21 0.16 -18.55 8.75
C ILE A 21 1.66 -18.78 9.00
N LEU A 22 2.12 -18.46 10.21
CA LEU A 22 3.46 -18.82 10.67
C LEU A 22 3.37 -20.12 11.48
N ALA A 23 3.63 -21.25 10.82
CA ALA A 23 3.61 -22.58 11.42
C ALA A 23 4.68 -23.47 10.77
N PRO A 24 5.13 -24.55 11.44
CA PRO A 24 5.93 -25.58 10.79
C PRO A 24 5.25 -26.11 9.52
N ASP A 25 6.06 -26.47 8.53
CA ASP A 25 5.64 -26.95 7.21
C ASP A 25 4.83 -25.93 6.37
N ALA A 26 4.58 -24.72 6.90
CA ALA A 26 3.96 -23.64 6.16
C ALA A 26 4.91 -23.05 5.10
N LEU A 27 4.38 -22.44 4.02
CA LEU A 27 5.20 -21.64 3.11
C LEU A 27 5.87 -20.49 3.88
N ALA A 28 7.17 -20.30 3.64
CA ALA A 28 7.95 -19.22 4.25
C ALA A 28 7.71 -17.87 3.54
N ASP A 29 6.46 -17.41 3.60
CA ASP A 29 5.99 -16.11 3.11
C ASP A 29 5.95 -15.13 4.28
N LEU A 30 7.03 -14.35 4.43
CA LEU A 30 7.29 -13.55 5.62
C LEU A 30 7.59 -12.10 5.27
N VAL A 31 7.14 -11.18 6.13
CA VAL A 31 7.48 -9.76 6.08
C VAL A 31 8.09 -9.36 7.42
N LEU A 32 9.30 -8.83 7.39
CA LEU A 32 10.00 -8.31 8.56
C LEU A 32 9.95 -6.78 8.53
N LEU A 33 9.53 -6.21 9.65
CA LEU A 33 9.32 -4.77 9.84
C LEU A 33 10.35 -4.19 10.81
N ASP A 34 10.86 -2.99 10.53
CA ASP A 34 11.65 -2.20 11.47
C ASP A 34 10.72 -1.40 12.39
N LEU A 35 10.62 -1.79 13.67
CA LEU A 35 9.75 -1.13 14.64
C LEU A 35 10.32 0.18 15.20
N ARG A 36 11.48 0.63 14.71
CA ARG A 36 12.10 1.91 15.12
C ARG A 36 11.74 3.08 14.21
N THR A 37 10.84 2.86 13.25
CA THR A 37 10.35 3.92 12.37
C THR A 37 9.32 4.81 13.08
N ALA A 38 9.00 5.96 12.46
CA ALA A 38 7.98 6.87 12.96
C ALA A 38 6.60 6.18 13.06
N ALA A 39 6.29 5.23 12.18
CA ALA A 39 5.02 4.50 12.19
C ALA A 39 4.82 3.68 13.49
N PHE A 40 5.92 3.25 14.12
CA PHE A 40 5.91 2.42 15.32
C PHE A 40 6.36 3.16 16.58
N THR A 41 6.54 4.49 16.53
CA THR A 41 7.08 5.27 17.66
C THR A 41 6.08 6.32 18.15
N PRO A 42 5.69 6.31 19.46
CA PRO A 42 6.01 5.30 20.47
C PRO A 42 5.29 3.96 20.19
N LEU A 43 5.92 2.84 20.55
CA LEU A 43 5.36 1.51 20.30
C LEU A 43 4.34 1.13 21.37
N ASN A 44 3.06 1.43 21.14
CA ASN A 44 1.98 1.09 22.06
C ASN A 44 1.35 -0.28 21.71
N ASP A 45 0.76 -0.39 20.52
CA ASP A 45 0.16 -1.63 20.01
C ASP A 45 0.66 -1.89 18.57
N PRO A 46 1.56 -2.85 18.35
CA PRO A 46 2.13 -3.09 17.03
C PRO A 46 1.07 -3.45 15.97
N PHE A 47 -0.07 -4.04 16.35
CA PHE A 47 -1.12 -4.38 15.40
C PHE A 47 -1.92 -3.16 14.96
N GLN A 48 -2.23 -2.26 15.89
CA GLN A 48 -2.88 -1.00 15.53
C GLN A 48 -1.95 -0.12 14.72
N HIS A 49 -0.67 -0.05 15.10
CA HIS A 49 0.32 0.70 14.34
C HIS A 49 0.48 0.13 12.92
N LEU A 50 0.54 -1.20 12.77
CA LEU A 50 0.61 -1.85 11.46
C LEU A 50 -0.62 -1.54 10.59
N VAL A 51 -1.82 -1.47 11.17
CA VAL A 51 -3.06 -1.27 10.42
C VAL A 51 -3.36 0.20 10.12
N TYR A 52 -3.00 1.11 11.03
CA TYR A 52 -3.46 2.50 10.99
C TYR A 52 -2.34 3.54 10.79
N ALA A 53 -1.07 3.18 10.99
CA ALA A 53 0.05 4.12 10.91
C ALA A 53 1.11 3.73 9.86
N GLU A 54 1.28 2.44 9.59
CA GLU A 54 2.28 1.92 8.66
C GLU A 54 1.90 2.21 7.19
N THR A 55 2.89 2.49 6.36
CA THR A 55 2.72 2.96 4.96
C THR A 55 3.47 2.11 3.92
N GLY A 56 4.06 0.99 4.34
CA GLY A 56 5.06 0.19 3.63
C GLY A 56 6.51 0.57 3.95
N SER A 57 6.75 1.77 4.49
CA SER A 57 8.10 2.30 4.75
C SER A 57 8.89 1.55 5.81
N SER A 58 8.22 0.77 6.67
CA SER A 58 8.88 -0.01 7.71
C SER A 58 9.30 -1.41 7.24
N VAL A 59 8.94 -1.82 6.03
CA VAL A 59 9.29 -3.14 5.47
C VAL A 59 10.79 -3.19 5.18
N ARG A 60 11.48 -4.14 5.84
CA ARG A 60 12.93 -4.32 5.70
C ARG A 60 13.29 -5.55 4.88
N THR A 61 12.61 -6.66 5.12
CA THR A 61 12.91 -7.92 4.44
C THR A 61 11.61 -8.63 4.10
N VAL A 62 11.51 -9.16 2.87
CA VAL A 62 10.36 -9.93 2.40
C VAL A 62 10.85 -11.25 1.84
N LEU A 63 10.24 -12.34 2.30
CA LEU A 63 10.47 -13.68 1.81
C LEU A 63 9.21 -14.18 1.10
N VAL A 64 9.41 -14.83 -0.04
CA VAL A 64 8.38 -15.58 -0.76
C VAL A 64 8.88 -17.00 -0.96
N ASN A 65 8.19 -17.95 -0.36
CA ASN A 65 8.56 -19.37 -0.30
C ASN A 65 10.03 -19.56 0.14
N GLY A 66 10.44 -18.83 1.17
CA GLY A 66 11.79 -18.88 1.73
C GLY A 66 12.86 -18.13 0.92
N ARG A 67 12.54 -17.62 -0.27
CA ARG A 67 13.45 -16.79 -1.05
C ARG A 67 13.29 -15.33 -0.65
N VAL A 68 14.40 -14.70 -0.26
CA VAL A 68 14.45 -13.25 -0.02
C VAL A 68 14.28 -12.50 -1.34
N ILE A 69 13.24 -11.68 -1.43
CA ILE A 69 12.94 -10.82 -2.60
C ILE A 69 13.11 -9.32 -2.31
N VAL A 70 13.07 -8.94 -1.03
CA VAL A 70 13.42 -7.61 -0.54
C VAL A 70 14.41 -7.82 0.61
N ASP A 71 15.51 -7.08 0.61
CA ASP A 71 16.47 -7.05 1.71
C ASP A 71 16.92 -5.61 1.97
N GLN A 72 17.01 -5.23 3.25
CA GLN A 72 17.31 -3.87 3.71
C GLN A 72 16.45 -2.79 3.04
N GLY A 73 15.19 -3.10 2.72
CA GLY A 73 14.26 -2.19 2.03
C GLY A 73 14.49 -2.08 0.52
N LEU A 74 15.39 -2.89 -0.07
CA LEU A 74 15.73 -2.87 -1.49
C LEU A 74 15.22 -4.13 -2.19
N LEU A 75 14.57 -3.96 -3.34
CA LEU A 75 14.16 -5.07 -4.21
C LEU A 75 15.38 -5.81 -4.77
N GLN A 76 15.31 -7.14 -4.73
CA GLN A 76 16.40 -8.03 -5.18
C GLN A 76 16.15 -8.65 -6.55
N THR A 77 14.97 -8.43 -7.13
CA THR A 77 14.50 -9.15 -8.32
C THR A 77 14.38 -8.28 -9.56
N VAL A 78 14.39 -6.95 -9.40
CA VAL A 78 14.22 -5.97 -10.48
C VAL A 78 15.08 -4.74 -10.20
N ASP A 79 15.54 -4.07 -11.26
CA ASP A 79 16.09 -2.71 -11.16
C ASP A 79 14.92 -1.73 -11.05
N GLU A 80 14.74 -1.15 -9.87
CA GLU A 80 13.63 -0.25 -9.59
C GLU A 80 13.71 1.05 -10.40
N ALA A 81 14.91 1.59 -10.61
CA ALA A 81 15.09 2.82 -11.38
C ALA A 81 14.74 2.60 -12.86
N GLN A 82 15.18 1.46 -13.42
CA GLN A 82 14.81 1.06 -14.77
C GLN A 82 13.29 0.86 -14.90
N LEU A 83 12.67 0.10 -13.97
CA LEU A 83 11.24 -0.19 -13.99
C LEU A 83 10.39 1.09 -13.93
N LEU A 84 10.77 2.04 -13.07
CA LEU A 84 10.09 3.33 -12.99
C LEU A 84 10.27 4.15 -14.28
N GLY A 85 11.45 4.10 -14.91
CA GLY A 85 11.69 4.72 -16.22
C GLY A 85 10.76 4.15 -17.30
N GLU A 86 10.70 2.82 -17.42
CA GLU A 86 9.82 2.13 -18.38
C GLU A 86 8.33 2.49 -18.16
N ALA A 87 7.89 2.55 -16.90
CA ALA A 87 6.54 2.95 -16.55
C ALA A 87 6.24 4.40 -16.97
N GLN A 88 7.18 5.33 -16.74
CA GLN A 88 7.04 6.73 -17.14
C GLN A 88 6.94 6.87 -18.66
N GLU A 89 7.77 6.15 -19.41
CA GLU A 89 7.70 6.15 -20.87
C GLU A 89 6.38 5.59 -21.39
N MET A 90 5.93 4.47 -20.83
CA MET A 90 4.64 3.86 -21.17
C MET A 90 3.50 4.85 -20.92
N TRP A 91 3.52 5.55 -19.78
CA TRP A 91 2.54 6.60 -19.49
C TRP A 91 2.62 7.76 -20.48
N ALA A 92 3.82 8.24 -20.81
CA ALA A 92 4.01 9.32 -21.77
C ALA A 92 3.45 8.97 -23.16
N ARG A 93 3.54 7.70 -23.57
CA ARG A 93 2.91 7.20 -24.79
C ARG A 93 1.39 7.18 -24.66
N ARG A 94 0.87 6.53 -23.62
CA ARG A 94 -0.57 6.29 -23.40
C ARG A 94 -1.36 7.58 -23.18
N LYS A 95 -0.81 8.55 -22.47
CA LYS A 95 -1.53 9.80 -22.16
C LYS A 95 -1.91 10.63 -23.39
N ARG A 96 -1.24 10.41 -24.52
CA ARG A 96 -1.58 11.07 -25.80
C ARG A 96 -2.90 10.59 -26.37
N ASP A 97 -3.27 9.35 -26.07
CA ASP A 97 -4.49 8.71 -26.56
C ASP A 97 -5.66 8.89 -25.58
N ILE A 98 -5.40 9.45 -24.39
CA ILE A 98 -6.44 9.77 -23.43
C ILE A 98 -7.16 11.03 -23.92
N PRO A 99 -8.46 10.94 -24.28
CA PRO A 99 -9.19 12.11 -24.72
C PRO A 99 -9.23 13.15 -23.60
N PRO A 100 -9.14 14.45 -23.93
CA PRO A 100 -9.26 15.49 -22.93
C PRO A 100 -10.61 15.38 -22.23
N VAL A 101 -10.66 15.82 -20.97
CA VAL A 101 -11.91 15.84 -20.20
C VAL A 101 -12.97 16.59 -20.98
N GLY A 102 -14.03 15.88 -21.35
CA GLY A 102 -15.14 16.45 -22.10
C GLY A 102 -15.95 17.46 -21.28
N PRO A 103 -16.90 18.18 -21.91
CA PRO A 103 -17.67 19.23 -21.25
C PRO A 103 -18.45 18.77 -20.00
N ALA A 104 -18.93 17.52 -19.98
CA ALA A 104 -19.57 16.95 -18.79
C ALA A 104 -18.57 16.71 -17.65
N GLY A 105 -17.39 16.18 -17.96
CA GLY A 105 -16.34 15.96 -16.97
C GLY A 105 -15.80 17.27 -16.40
N LYS A 106 -15.63 18.31 -17.23
CA LYS A 106 -15.21 19.64 -16.75
C LYS A 106 -16.22 20.23 -15.77
N ARG A 107 -17.52 20.17 -16.11
CA ARG A 107 -18.60 20.61 -15.21
C ARG A 107 -18.60 19.85 -13.88
N PHE A 108 -18.33 18.54 -13.92
CA PHE A 108 -18.20 17.74 -12.71
C PHE A 108 -17.00 18.17 -11.85
N LEU A 109 -15.82 18.33 -12.46
CA LEU A 109 -14.61 18.77 -11.75
C LEU A 109 -14.78 20.16 -11.13
N GLU A 110 -15.37 21.12 -11.87
CA GLU A 110 -15.70 22.46 -11.35
C GLU A 110 -16.73 22.42 -10.22
N ALA A 111 -17.69 21.51 -10.28
CA ALA A 111 -18.65 21.30 -9.18
C ALA A 111 -17.97 20.70 -7.95
N GLN A 112 -17.06 19.73 -8.16
CA GLN A 112 -16.27 19.11 -7.11
C GLN A 112 -15.37 20.13 -6.41
N GLU A 113 -14.68 20.98 -7.16
CA GLU A 113 -13.79 22.01 -6.61
C GLU A 113 -14.57 23.05 -5.80
N ARG A 114 -15.72 23.53 -6.32
CA ARG A 114 -16.62 24.41 -5.56
C ARG A 114 -17.14 23.77 -4.28
N PHE A 115 -17.49 22.48 -4.34
CA PHE A 115 -17.92 21.73 -3.16
C PHE A 115 -16.80 21.62 -2.13
N GLN A 116 -15.59 21.24 -2.55
CA GLN A 116 -14.42 21.17 -1.66
C GLN A 116 -14.10 22.51 -1.01
N GLN A 117 -14.08 23.60 -1.78
CA GLN A 117 -13.84 24.94 -1.24
C GLN A 117 -14.90 25.33 -0.20
N ARG A 118 -16.18 25.03 -0.45
CA ARG A 118 -17.26 25.32 0.50
C ARG A 118 -17.13 24.51 1.78
N VAL A 119 -16.87 23.20 1.67
CA VAL A 119 -16.70 22.31 2.82
C VAL A 119 -15.48 22.70 3.65
N LEU A 120 -14.36 23.04 3.01
CA LEU A 120 -13.13 23.46 3.71
C LEU A 120 -13.23 24.87 4.31
N ALA A 121 -14.12 25.72 3.79
CA ALA A 121 -14.40 27.04 4.33
C ALA A 121 -15.35 27.00 5.54
N GLU A 122 -16.09 25.91 5.73
CA GLU A 122 -16.88 25.71 6.94
C GLU A 122 -15.97 25.28 8.10
N PRO A 123 -16.18 25.80 9.32
CA PRO A 123 -15.42 25.36 10.48
C PRO A 123 -15.64 23.86 10.71
N PHE A 124 -14.60 23.07 10.48
CA PHE A 124 -14.63 21.65 10.76
C PHE A 124 -14.45 21.44 12.27
N VAL A 125 -15.56 21.49 13.02
CA VAL A 125 -15.55 21.15 14.45
C VAL A 125 -15.49 19.64 14.57
N VAL A 126 -14.28 19.11 14.76
CA VAL A 126 -14.13 17.73 15.24
C VAL A 126 -14.40 17.78 16.73
N ASP A 127 -15.56 17.29 17.15
CA ASP A 127 -15.83 17.04 18.56
C ASP A 127 -14.93 15.89 19.00
N ARG A 128 -13.70 16.22 19.40
CA ARG A 128 -12.83 15.32 20.12
C ARG A 128 -12.93 15.74 21.56
N TYR A 129 -13.85 15.14 22.29
CA TYR A 129 -13.72 14.52 23.62
C TYR A 129 -15.08 13.96 24.04
#